data_AF-A0A1E4C036-F1
#
_entry.id   AF-A0A1E4C036-F1
#
_cell.length_a   1.000
_cell.length_b   1.000
_cell.length_c   1.000
_cell.angle_alpha   90.00
_cell.angle_beta   90.00
_cell.angle_gamma   90.00
#
_symmetry.space_group_name_H-M   'P 1'
#
loop_
_entity.id
_entity.type
_entity.pdbx_description
1 polymer ?
#
loop_
_entity_poly.entity_id
_entity_poly.type
_entity_poly.pdbx_seq_one_letter_code
_entity_poly.pdbx_strand_id
1 'polypeptide(L)'
;MFERTRVDGGAGDATSGISVALSLMDGTEVKGRVSVPQGRSLGDVLNGPAPFVEFEEFDGPRQFLAKHAIGGVRPISPARGLGLARMRDNDGFDPYGLLELPLGAPFEDVRAAYLRKAKAYHPDRYANAELPAEVRGYLEGMVRRINAAFAALDGARLESRQKPAQRVTPIYSSPAR
;
A
#
# COMPACT_ATOMS: atom_id res chain seq x y z
N MET A 1 9.69 -31.71 -40.37
CA MET A 1 8.60 -32.10 -39.46
C MET A 1 9.13 -31.92 -38.05
N PHE A 2 8.57 -30.96 -37.30
CA PHE A 2 8.65 -30.70 -35.84
C PHE A 2 8.33 -29.22 -35.66
N GLU A 3 7.03 -28.89 -35.71
CA GLU A 3 6.54 -27.60 -35.25
C GLU A 3 6.86 -27.46 -33.76
N ARG A 4 7.62 -26.42 -33.42
CA ARG A 4 7.85 -26.03 -32.04
C ARG A 4 6.64 -25.22 -31.63
N THR A 5 5.68 -25.86 -30.94
CA THR A 5 4.57 -25.19 -30.27
C THR A 5 5.16 -24.16 -29.31
N ARG A 6 5.04 -22.87 -29.69
CA ARG A 6 5.30 -21.75 -28.80
C ARG A 6 4.26 -21.87 -27.69
N VAL A 7 4.70 -22.20 -26.49
CA VAL A 7 3.87 -22.11 -25.30
C VAL A 7 3.69 -20.62 -25.08
N ASP A 8 2.49 -20.10 -25.33
CA ASP A 8 2.09 -18.72 -25.06
C ASP A 8 2.13 -18.48 -23.55
N GLY A 9 3.33 -18.25 -23.01
CA GLY A 9 3.52 -17.58 -21.75
C GLY A 9 3.15 -16.11 -21.95
N GLY A 10 1.85 -15.81 -21.88
CA GLY A 10 1.27 -14.48 -22.00
C GLY A 10 1.73 -13.55 -20.89
N ALA A 11 2.97 -13.09 -20.98
CA ALA A 11 3.37 -11.78 -20.48
C ALA A 11 2.86 -10.75 -21.50
N GLY A 12 1.80 -10.00 -21.17
CA GLY A 12 1.48 -8.81 -21.98
C GLY A 12 0.04 -8.34 -22.07
N ASP A 13 -0.90 -8.82 -21.26
CA ASP A 13 -2.18 -8.11 -21.11
C ASP A 13 -2.31 -7.66 -19.67
N ALA A 14 -2.58 -6.39 -19.46
CA ALA A 14 -2.38 -5.73 -18.17
C ALA A 14 -3.53 -6.05 -17.19
N THR A 15 -3.84 -7.33 -16.99
CA THR A 15 -4.94 -7.80 -16.16
C THR A 15 -4.71 -7.41 -14.69
N SER A 16 -5.70 -6.76 -14.10
CA SER A 16 -5.70 -6.45 -12.69
C SER A 16 -6.32 -7.64 -11.97
N GLY A 17 -5.52 -8.41 -11.24
CA GLY A 17 -6.09 -9.50 -10.46
C GLY A 17 -6.78 -8.97 -9.18
N ILE A 18 -8.01 -9.42 -8.93
CA ILE A 18 -8.80 -9.06 -7.74
C ILE A 18 -8.75 -10.24 -6.76
N SER A 19 -8.39 -9.97 -5.50
CA SER A 19 -8.38 -11.01 -4.47
C SER A 19 -9.81 -11.35 -4.04
N VAL A 20 -10.12 -12.65 -4.04
CA VAL A 20 -11.44 -13.17 -3.73
C VAL A 20 -11.34 -14.45 -2.90
N ALA A 21 -12.34 -14.67 -2.07
CA ALA A 21 -12.66 -15.98 -1.53
C ALA A 21 -13.81 -16.56 -2.37
N LEU A 22 -13.58 -17.73 -2.96
CA LEU A 22 -14.56 -18.47 -3.74
C LEU A 22 -15.07 -19.64 -2.92
N SER A 23 -16.38 -19.72 -2.78
CA SER A 23 -17.06 -20.89 -2.22
C SER A 23 -17.49 -21.79 -3.38
N LEU A 24 -16.94 -22.99 -3.43
CA LEU A 24 -17.27 -23.99 -4.44
C LEU A 24 -18.55 -24.75 -4.04
N MET A 25 -19.22 -25.37 -5.00
CA MET A 25 -20.47 -26.11 -4.77
C MET A 25 -20.27 -27.39 -3.94
N ASP A 26 -19.05 -27.90 -3.86
CA ASP A 26 -18.66 -29.02 -2.99
C ASP A 26 -18.51 -28.61 -1.51
N GLY A 27 -18.65 -27.32 -1.20
CA GLY A 27 -18.48 -26.76 0.14
C GLY A 27 -17.05 -26.28 0.44
N THR A 28 -16.10 -26.46 -0.48
CA THR A 28 -14.72 -26.01 -0.32
C THR A 28 -14.62 -24.49 -0.50
N GLU A 29 -13.90 -23.79 0.39
CA GLU A 29 -13.59 -22.37 0.23
C GLU A 29 -12.12 -22.21 -0.20
N VAL A 30 -11.90 -21.62 -1.38
CA VAL A 30 -10.57 -21.33 -1.91
C VAL A 30 -10.31 -19.83 -1.94
N LYS A 31 -9.11 -19.41 -1.54
CA LYS A 31 -8.72 -18.00 -1.45
C LYS A 31 -7.59 -17.73 -2.43
N GLY A 32 -7.77 -16.70 -3.24
CA GLY A 32 -6.80 -16.38 -4.28
C GLY A 32 -7.15 -15.11 -5.01
N ARG A 33 -6.69 -15.02 -6.25
CA ARG A 33 -6.79 -13.85 -7.10
C ARG A 33 -7.40 -14.24 -8.44
N VAL A 34 -8.48 -13.58 -8.82
CA VAL A 34 -9.11 -13.75 -10.14
C VAL A 34 -8.53 -12.72 -11.11
N SER A 35 -8.08 -13.16 -12.28
CA SER A 35 -7.58 -12.29 -13.35
C SER A 35 -8.74 -11.50 -13.96
N VAL A 36 -8.68 -10.16 -13.92
CA VAL A 36 -9.69 -9.29 -14.53
C VAL A 36 -9.04 -8.40 -15.59
N PRO A 37 -9.50 -8.44 -16.85
CA PRO A 37 -9.04 -7.54 -17.90
C PRO A 37 -9.24 -6.06 -17.52
N GLN A 38 -8.35 -5.17 -17.98
CA GLN A 38 -8.48 -3.74 -17.69
C GLN A 38 -9.84 -3.20 -18.15
N GLY A 39 -10.47 -2.39 -17.30
CA GLY A 39 -11.77 -1.78 -17.60
C GLY A 39 -12.99 -2.69 -17.41
N ARG A 40 -12.81 -3.95 -16.97
CA ARG A 40 -13.91 -4.84 -16.58
C ARG A 40 -13.98 -5.02 -15.07
N SER A 41 -15.18 -5.27 -14.56
CA SER A 41 -15.40 -5.62 -13.16
C SER A 41 -15.33 -7.14 -12.94
N LEU A 42 -15.16 -7.56 -11.69
CA LEU A 42 -15.30 -8.97 -11.29
C LEU A 42 -16.66 -9.55 -11.71
N GLY A 43 -17.73 -8.75 -11.57
CA GLY A 43 -19.07 -9.13 -11.98
C GLY A 43 -19.16 -9.44 -13.48
N ASP A 44 -18.52 -8.62 -14.32
CA ASP A 44 -18.51 -8.83 -15.78
C ASP A 44 -17.74 -10.08 -16.17
N VAL A 45 -16.65 -10.39 -15.46
CA VAL A 45 -15.85 -11.61 -15.71
C VAL A 45 -16.64 -12.85 -15.32
N LEU A 46 -17.28 -12.86 -14.15
CA LEU A 46 -18.08 -13.99 -13.67
C LEU A 46 -19.34 -14.20 -14.51
N ASN A 47 -20.04 -13.13 -14.89
CA ASN A 47 -21.26 -13.22 -15.71
C ASN A 47 -20.99 -13.28 -17.22
N GLY A 48 -19.74 -13.12 -17.66
CA GLY A 48 -19.38 -13.18 -19.07
C GLY A 48 -19.61 -14.56 -19.70
N PRO A 49 -19.55 -14.66 -21.04
CA PRO A 49 -19.87 -15.90 -21.78
C PRO A 49 -18.81 -17.00 -21.63
N ALA A 50 -17.60 -16.68 -21.17
CA ALA A 50 -16.54 -17.67 -20.98
C ALA A 50 -16.91 -18.67 -19.87
N PRO A 51 -16.79 -19.99 -20.08
CA PRO A 51 -17.16 -21.00 -19.07
C PRO A 51 -16.16 -21.13 -17.92
N PHE A 52 -14.95 -20.62 -18.10
CA PHE A 52 -13.87 -20.65 -17.11
C PHE A 52 -13.43 -19.24 -16.72
N VAL A 53 -12.87 -19.11 -15.53
CA VAL A 53 -12.19 -17.90 -15.04
C VAL A 53 -10.78 -18.26 -14.61
N GLU A 54 -9.83 -17.38 -14.92
CA GLU A 54 -8.47 -17.52 -14.43
C GLU A 54 -8.41 -17.19 -12.94
N PHE A 55 -7.89 -18.13 -12.17
CA PHE A 55 -7.76 -18.04 -10.72
C PHE A 55 -6.34 -18.46 -10.31
N GLU A 56 -5.73 -17.65 -9.47
CA GLU A 56 -4.41 -17.88 -8.88
C GLU A 56 -4.59 -18.02 -7.37
N GLU A 57 -4.41 -19.23 -6.85
CA GLU A 57 -4.40 -19.44 -5.40
C GLU A 57 -3.24 -18.69 -4.76
N PHE A 58 -3.38 -18.22 -3.51
CA PHE A 58 -2.31 -17.43 -2.87
C PHE A 58 -0.97 -18.17 -2.71
N ASP A 59 -1.01 -19.50 -2.67
CA ASP A 59 0.17 -20.37 -2.52
C ASP A 59 0.25 -21.42 -3.65
N GLY A 60 -0.47 -21.19 -4.76
CA GLY A 60 -0.68 -22.20 -5.79
C GLY A 60 -0.43 -21.70 -7.22
N PRO A 61 -0.38 -22.62 -8.19
CA PRO A 61 -0.26 -22.27 -9.59
C PRO A 61 -1.53 -21.56 -10.08
N ARG A 62 -1.38 -20.82 -11.19
CA ARG A 62 -2.52 -20.31 -11.94
C ARG A 62 -3.30 -21.47 -12.53
N GLN A 63 -4.61 -21.45 -12.35
CA GLN A 63 -5.53 -22.45 -12.88
C GLN A 63 -6.79 -21.80 -13.44
N PHE A 64 -7.50 -22.54 -14.29
CA PHE A 64 -8.80 -22.12 -14.80
C PHE A 64 -9.89 -22.79 -13.99
N LEU A 65 -10.70 -22.00 -13.30
CA LEU A 65 -11.82 -22.48 -12.50
C LEU A 65 -13.12 -22.40 -13.30
N ALA A 66 -13.88 -23.50 -13.33
CA ALA A 66 -15.15 -23.53 -14.03
C ALA A 66 -16.21 -22.75 -13.26
N LYS A 67 -16.94 -21.86 -13.94
CA LYS A 67 -17.93 -20.97 -13.29
C LYS A 67 -19.07 -21.72 -12.64
N HIS A 68 -19.50 -22.84 -13.23
CA HIS A 68 -20.57 -23.67 -12.69
C HIS A 68 -20.20 -24.34 -11.37
N ALA A 69 -18.90 -24.43 -11.04
CA ALA A 69 -18.45 -24.97 -9.76
C ALA A 69 -18.44 -23.91 -8.65
N ILE A 70 -18.59 -22.62 -8.99
CA ILE A 70 -18.57 -21.50 -8.05
C ILE A 70 -19.98 -21.28 -7.52
N GLY A 71 -20.20 -21.57 -6.24
CA GLY A 71 -21.46 -21.30 -5.53
C GLY A 71 -21.53 -19.87 -4.96
N GLY A 72 -20.39 -19.24 -4.69
CA GLY A 72 -20.34 -17.88 -4.15
C GLY A 72 -18.97 -17.23 -4.31
N VAL A 73 -18.96 -15.90 -4.39
CA VAL A 73 -17.74 -15.10 -4.50
C VAL A 73 -17.82 -13.94 -3.51
N ARG A 74 -16.78 -13.81 -2.68
CA ARG A 74 -16.61 -12.67 -1.79
C ARG A 74 -15.30 -11.97 -2.11
N PRO A 75 -15.31 -10.68 -2.48
CA PRO A 75 -14.08 -9.91 -2.57
C PRO A 75 -13.43 -9.87 -1.19
N ILE A 76 -12.17 -10.27 -1.14
CA ILE A 76 -11.36 -10.14 0.06
C ILE A 76 -10.32 -9.07 -0.22
N SER A 77 -10.24 -8.06 0.65
CA SER A 77 -9.00 -7.33 0.76
C SER A 77 -7.99 -8.36 1.26
N PRO A 78 -6.95 -8.71 0.47
CA PRO A 78 -5.87 -9.46 1.05
C PRO A 78 -5.38 -8.59 2.19
N ALA A 79 -5.33 -9.12 3.42
CA ALA A 79 -4.45 -8.55 4.41
C ALA A 79 -3.09 -8.58 3.72
N ARG A 80 -2.67 -7.44 3.16
CA ARG A 80 -1.49 -7.34 2.30
C ARG A 80 -0.39 -8.03 3.08
N GLY A 81 0.01 -9.23 2.65
CA GLY A 81 1.24 -9.82 3.13
C GLY A 81 2.31 -8.85 2.72
N LEU A 82 2.77 -8.05 3.69
CA LEU A 82 3.99 -7.24 3.76
C LEU A 82 4.67 -6.93 2.40
N GLY A 83 3.90 -6.42 1.45
CA GLY A 83 4.40 -5.84 0.21
C GLY A 83 4.90 -4.44 0.53
N LEU A 84 6.05 -4.36 1.21
CA LEU A 84 6.71 -3.13 1.64
C LEU A 84 7.02 -2.14 0.48
N ALA A 85 6.85 -2.57 -0.78
CA ALA A 85 7.25 -1.81 -1.96
C ALA A 85 6.20 -0.80 -2.47
N ARG A 86 4.92 -0.89 -2.08
CA ARG A 86 3.87 0.05 -2.52
C ARG A 86 2.81 0.29 -1.45
N MET A 87 3.26 0.56 -0.23
CA MET A 87 2.41 1.26 0.72
C MET A 87 2.20 2.67 0.16
N ARG A 88 1.14 2.84 -0.63
CA ARG A 88 0.62 4.14 -1.09
C ARG A 88 0.81 5.14 0.05
N ASP A 89 1.51 6.21 -0.28
CA ASP A 89 2.03 7.27 0.59
C ASP A 89 0.97 8.10 1.36
N ASN A 90 -0.21 7.57 1.71
CA ASN A 90 -1.17 8.36 2.49
C ASN A 90 -2.30 7.63 3.24
N ASP A 91 -2.36 6.30 3.27
CA ASP A 91 -3.28 5.62 4.20
C ASP A 91 -2.65 5.65 5.61
N GLY A 92 -2.79 6.79 6.29
CA GLY A 92 -2.43 6.97 7.70
C GLY A 92 -0.96 7.28 7.97
N PHE A 93 -0.33 8.18 7.21
CA PHE A 93 0.97 8.73 7.60
C PHE A 93 0.78 9.64 8.83
N ASP A 94 0.88 9.03 10.01
CA ASP A 94 0.88 9.72 11.31
C ASP A 94 2.33 9.91 11.78
N PRO A 95 2.91 11.12 11.68
CA PRO A 95 4.28 11.39 12.08
C PRO A 95 4.49 11.21 13.59
N TYR A 96 3.47 11.52 14.39
CA TYR A 96 3.53 11.39 15.85
C TYR A 96 3.46 9.92 16.26
N GLY A 97 2.55 9.15 15.66
CA GLY A 97 2.47 7.70 15.83
C GLY A 97 3.76 6.97 15.43
N LEU A 98 4.40 7.38 14.33
CA LEU A 98 5.68 6.78 13.90
C LEU A 98 6.83 7.07 14.88
N LEU A 99 6.87 8.27 15.45
CA LEU A 99 7.85 8.65 16.47
C LEU A 99 7.47 8.18 17.88
N GLU A 100 6.29 7.56 18.05
CA GLU A 100 5.71 7.16 19.34
C GLU A 100 5.56 8.34 20.30
N LEU A 101 5.12 9.47 19.77
CA LEU A 101 4.87 10.69 20.52
C LEU A 101 3.37 10.98 20.57
N PRO A 102 2.89 11.62 21.65
CA PRO A 102 1.54 12.15 21.68
C PRO A 102 1.38 13.26 20.64
N LEU A 103 0.15 13.44 20.13
CA LEU A 103 -0.18 14.50 19.20
C LEU A 103 0.12 15.86 19.83
N GLY A 104 0.93 16.69 19.18
CA GLY A 104 1.32 18.01 19.69
C GLY A 104 2.47 17.99 20.70
N ALA A 105 3.22 16.89 20.81
CA ALA A 105 4.46 16.85 21.58
C ALA A 105 5.41 18.03 21.22
N PRO A 106 6.15 18.59 22.19
CA PRO A 106 7.07 19.68 21.92
C PRO A 106 8.19 19.21 20.98
N PHE A 107 8.73 20.16 20.21
CA PHE A 107 9.73 19.86 19.18
C PHE A 107 11.02 19.22 19.73
N GLU A 108 11.41 19.56 20.96
CA GLU A 108 12.56 18.92 21.60
C GLU A 108 12.35 17.41 21.79
N ASP A 109 11.12 16.99 22.11
CA ASP A 109 10.76 15.57 22.22
C ASP A 109 10.72 14.89 20.85
N VAL A 110 10.27 15.61 19.81
CA VAL A 110 10.34 15.15 18.41
C VAL A 110 11.77 14.88 17.99
N ARG A 111 12.70 15.81 18.30
CA ARG A 111 14.12 15.68 18.00
C ARG A 111 14.76 14.54 18.79
N ALA A 112 14.45 14.42 20.07
CA ALA A 112 14.97 13.34 20.91
C ALA A 112 14.48 11.97 20.44
N ALA A 113 13.19 11.83 20.10
CA ALA A 113 12.61 10.61 19.56
C ALA A 113 13.21 10.23 18.20
N TYR A 114 13.40 11.23 17.32
CA TYR A 114 14.09 11.05 16.04
C TYR A 114 15.50 10.49 16.24
N LEU A 115 16.33 11.13 17.08
CA LEU A 115 17.70 10.68 17.33
C LEU A 115 17.75 9.26 17.91
N ARG A 116 16.84 8.94 18.83
CA ARG A 116 16.71 7.60 19.42
C ARG A 116 16.39 6.55 18.36
N LYS A 117 15.39 6.80 17.50
CA LYS A 117 14.96 5.87 16.45
C LYS A 117 15.96 5.77 15.32
N ALA A 118 16.55 6.88 14.88
CA ALA A 118 17.63 6.89 13.90
C ALA A 118 18.80 6.03 14.38
N LYS A 119 19.23 6.17 15.65
CA LYS A 119 20.26 5.32 16.24
C LYS A 119 19.86 3.85 16.34
N ALA A 120 18.58 3.50 16.45
CA ALA A 120 18.13 2.11 16.54
C ALA A 120 18.06 1.42 15.17
N TYR A 121 17.62 2.16 14.14
CA TYR A 121 17.34 1.62 12.80
C TYR A 121 18.43 1.93 11.76
N HIS A 122 19.51 2.65 12.11
CA HIS A 122 20.56 3.03 11.16
C HIS A 122 21.19 1.80 10.47
N PRO A 123 21.32 1.78 9.14
CA PRO A 123 21.89 0.65 8.40
C PRO A 123 23.32 0.32 8.83
N ASP A 124 24.16 1.32 9.15
CA ASP A 124 25.54 1.09 9.62
C ASP A 124 25.63 0.23 10.88
N ARG A 125 24.60 0.21 11.74
CA ARG A 125 24.63 -0.66 12.92
C ARG A 125 24.53 -2.13 12.58
N TYR A 126 23.93 -2.44 11.43
CA TYR A 126 23.71 -3.80 10.96
C TYR A 126 24.55 -4.13 9.73
N ALA A 127 25.50 -3.26 9.37
CA ALA A 127 26.39 -3.47 8.22
C ALA A 127 27.25 -4.73 8.36
N ASN A 128 27.62 -5.10 9.60
CA ASN A 128 28.40 -6.30 9.91
C ASN A 128 27.52 -7.54 10.21
N ALA A 129 26.19 -7.41 10.16
CA ALA A 129 25.28 -8.52 10.42
C ALA A 129 24.85 -9.14 9.08
N GLU A 130 24.95 -10.47 8.96
CA GLU A 130 24.37 -11.20 7.83
C GLU A 130 22.85 -11.22 7.97
N LEU A 131 22.22 -10.20 7.37
CA LEU A 131 20.78 -10.06 7.33
C LEU A 131 20.23 -10.51 5.97
N PRO A 132 19.11 -11.27 5.95
CA PRO A 132 18.35 -11.52 4.74
C PRO A 132 17.95 -10.21 4.03
N ALA A 133 17.81 -10.26 2.70
CA ALA A 133 17.53 -9.08 1.88
C ALA A 133 16.23 -8.37 2.27
N GLU A 134 15.25 -9.12 2.74
CA GLU A 134 13.95 -8.64 3.21
C GLU A 134 14.12 -7.73 4.44
N VAL A 135 14.97 -8.14 5.37
CA VAL A 135 15.21 -7.39 6.62
C VAL A 135 15.99 -6.11 6.32
N ARG A 136 16.96 -6.16 5.40
CA ARG A 136 17.68 -4.96 4.94
C ARG A 136 16.73 -3.95 4.29
N GLY A 137 15.87 -4.41 3.39
CA GLY A 137 14.87 -3.56 2.74
C GLY A 137 13.88 -2.96 3.73
N TYR A 138 13.50 -3.71 4.77
CA TYR A 138 12.68 -3.19 5.87
C TYR A 138 13.39 -2.08 6.65
N LEU A 139 14.65 -2.27 7.04
CA LEU A 139 15.42 -1.27 7.79
C LEU A 139 15.58 0.03 6.98
N GLU A 140 15.95 -0.08 5.70
CA GLU A 140 16.05 1.08 4.81
C GLU A 140 14.71 1.80 4.64
N GLY A 141 13.62 1.05 4.49
CA GLY A 141 12.26 1.59 4.43
C GLY A 141 11.86 2.31 5.72
N MET A 142 12.21 1.75 6.87
CA MET A 142 11.90 2.34 8.18
C MET A 142 12.67 3.65 8.40
N VAL A 143 13.96 3.69 8.08
CA VAL A 143 14.78 4.92 8.17
C VAL A 143 14.20 6.03 7.30
N ARG A 144 13.79 5.71 6.07
CA ARG A 144 13.14 6.69 5.18
C ARG A 144 11.85 7.25 5.79
N ARG A 145 11.03 6.41 6.41
CA ARG A 145 9.79 6.84 7.08
C ARG A 145 10.08 7.74 8.29
N ILE A 146 11.06 7.38 9.11
CA ILE A 146 11.47 8.18 10.28
C ILE A 146 11.93 9.58 9.83
N ASN A 147 12.74 9.65 8.77
CA ASN A 147 13.20 10.91 8.20
C ASN A 147 12.03 11.74 7.65
N ALA A 148 11.10 11.10 6.95
CA ALA A 148 9.89 11.75 6.43
C ALA A 148 9.03 12.33 7.57
N ALA A 149 8.86 11.60 8.68
CA ALA A 149 8.06 12.08 9.81
C ALA A 149 8.70 13.28 10.50
N PHE A 150 10.02 13.26 10.69
CA PHE A 150 10.74 14.41 11.23
C PHE A 150 10.60 15.64 10.32
N ALA A 151 10.80 15.46 9.01
CA ALA A 151 10.66 16.53 8.03
C ALA A 151 9.24 17.13 7.98
N ALA A 152 8.20 16.28 8.08
CA ALA A 152 6.81 16.72 8.11
C ALA A 152 6.50 17.59 9.35
N LEU A 153 7.02 17.21 10.52
CA LEU A 153 6.82 17.97 11.76
C LEU A 153 7.62 19.27 11.79
N ASP A 154 8.83 19.28 11.23
CA ASP A 154 9.64 20.49 11.09
C ASP A 154 9.04 21.48 10.08
N GLY A 155 8.54 20.97 8.94
CA GLY A 155 7.82 21.77 7.94
C GLY A 155 6.56 22.41 8.51
N ALA A 156 5.71 21.63 9.20
CA ALA A 156 4.51 22.14 9.86
C ALA A 156 4.83 23.25 10.89
N ARG A 157 5.96 23.14 11.59
CA ARG A 157 6.44 24.19 12.51
C ARG A 157 6.79 25.46 11.75
N LEU A 158 7.56 25.36 10.66
CA LEU A 158 7.96 26.54 9.86
C LEU A 158 6.74 27.28 9.31
N GLU A 159 5.73 26.55 8.82
CA GLU A 159 4.48 27.13 8.35
C GLU A 159 3.67 27.80 9.46
N SER A 160 3.59 27.19 10.65
CA SER A 160 2.89 27.77 11.80
C SER A 160 3.56 29.07 12.29
N ARG A 161 4.89 29.16 12.19
CA ARG A 161 5.67 30.35 12.55
C ARG A 161 5.52 31.49 11.53
N GLN A 162 5.22 31.19 10.26
CA GLN A 162 5.05 32.18 9.19
C GLN A 162 3.64 32.79 9.11
N LYS A 163 2.63 32.17 9.72
CA LYS A 163 1.22 32.61 9.66
C LYS A 163 0.74 33.78 10.57
N PRO A 164 1.52 34.49 11.40
CA PRO A 164 0.95 35.55 12.25
C PRO A 164 0.80 36.94 11.58
N ALA A 165 1.13 37.16 10.30
CA ALA A 165 1.20 38.51 9.71
C ALA A 165 0.12 38.90 8.68
N GLN A 166 -0.78 38.01 8.24
CA GLN A 166 -1.66 38.26 7.08
C GLN A 166 -3.15 38.55 7.36
N ARG A 167 -3.50 38.98 8.58
CA ARG A 167 -4.86 39.47 8.88
C ARG A 167 -4.85 40.90 9.41
N VAL A 168 -4.42 41.84 8.58
CA VAL A 168 -4.79 43.25 8.74
C VAL A 168 -5.55 43.65 7.49
N THR A 169 -6.87 43.44 7.49
CA THR A 169 -7.74 44.03 6.48
C THR A 169 -7.81 45.53 6.74
N PRO A 170 -7.48 46.40 5.76
CA PRO A 170 -7.66 47.84 5.94
C PRO A 170 -9.15 48.15 6.07
N ILE A 171 -9.53 48.73 7.20
CA ILE A 171 -10.86 49.27 7.45
C ILE A 171 -11.01 50.50 6.54
N TYR A 172 -11.57 50.32 5.34
CA TYR A 172 -12.08 51.44 4.56
C TYR A 172 -13.47 51.80 5.11
N SER A 173 -13.46 52.70 6.09
CA SER A 173 -14.61 53.54 6.40
C SER A 173 -14.54 54.76 5.49
N SER A 174 -15.50 54.92 4.58
CA SER A 174 -15.84 56.23 4.04
C SER A 174 -17.27 56.57 4.46
N PRO A 175 -17.51 57.77 5.02
CA PRO A 175 -18.84 58.20 5.42
C PRO A 175 -19.61 58.72 4.20
N ALA A 176 -20.91 58.42 4.18
CA ALA A 176 -21.85 58.88 3.17
C ALA A 176 -21.99 60.41 3.19
N ARG A 177 -22.03 61.02 2.00
CA ARG A 177 -22.77 62.27 1.77
C ARG A 177 -23.17 62.41 0.31
#